data_AF-A0A356VRS8-F1
#
_entry.id   AF-A0A356VRS8-F1
#
_cell.length_a   1.000
_cell.length_b   1.000
_cell.length_c   1.000
_cell.angle_alpha   90.00
_cell.angle_beta   90.00
_cell.angle_gamma   90.00
#
_symmetry.space_group_name_H-M   'P 1'
#
loop_
_entity.id
_entity.type
_entity.pdbx_description
1 polymer ?
#
loop_
_entity_poly.entity_id
_entity_poly.type
_entity_poly.pdbx_seq_one_letter_code
_entity_poly.pdbx_strand_id
1 'polypeptide(L)'
;MLRPPLISKAIHKILDEKSELERQVLELQKSLVNLKWQYEALKEDFEHALKGNQFPKLAAKKIAYIGGNKKWQNEYKAIAQYYQSELVVPKCDSIESVCEAIQLADEVICPVNCANQELCQAAASSSTKYNKPLLNLDSDNPKSLVIGLSEIAVKASLEAKELPAKQ
;
A
#
# COMPACT_ATOMS: atom_id res chain seq x y z
N MET A 1 45.28 -51.06 1.77
CA MET A 1 44.70 -49.73 2.07
C MET A 1 43.19 -49.81 1.89
N LEU A 2 42.43 -49.89 2.98
CA LEU A 2 40.96 -49.96 2.94
C LEU A 2 40.41 -48.55 2.73
N ARG A 3 39.74 -48.31 1.60
CA ARG A 3 39.01 -47.05 1.36
C ARG A 3 37.88 -46.94 2.40
N PRO A 4 37.68 -45.78 3.06
CA PRO A 4 36.57 -45.61 3.97
C PRO A 4 35.25 -45.83 3.20
N PRO A 5 34.23 -46.48 3.81
CA PRO A 5 33.02 -46.82 3.09
C PRO A 5 32.27 -45.53 2.70
N LEU A 6 31.91 -45.43 1.41
CA LEU A 6 31.17 -44.31 0.82
C LEU A 6 29.89 -43.95 1.60
N ILE A 7 29.33 -44.93 2.31
CA ILE A 7 28.16 -44.82 3.18
C ILE A 7 28.41 -43.82 4.33
N SER A 8 29.62 -43.78 4.90
CA SER A 8 29.96 -42.87 6.00
C SER A 8 29.86 -41.41 5.57
N LYS A 9 30.36 -41.06 4.37
CA LYS A 9 30.28 -39.68 3.85
C LYS A 9 28.85 -39.24 3.53
N ALA A 10 28.03 -40.16 3.02
CA ALA A 10 26.62 -39.86 2.75
C ALA A 10 25.83 -39.60 4.05
N ILE A 11 26.09 -40.38 5.11
CA ILE A 11 25.45 -40.20 6.42
C ILE A 11 25.86 -38.85 7.04
N HIS A 12 27.15 -38.48 7.00
CA HIS A 12 27.59 -37.19 7.52
C HIS A 12 26.96 -36.02 6.76
N LYS A 13 26.88 -36.10 5.44
CA LYS A 13 26.23 -35.07 4.62
C LYS A 13 24.75 -34.88 4.98
N ILE A 14 24.01 -35.97 5.21
CA ILE A 14 22.60 -35.91 5.63
C ILE A 14 22.45 -35.28 7.02
N LEU A 15 23.37 -35.58 7.95
CA LEU A 15 23.36 -35.00 9.29
C LEU A 15 23.69 -33.50 9.27
N ASP A 16 24.62 -33.07 8.42
CA ASP A 16 24.95 -31.66 8.22
C ASP A 16 23.77 -30.89 7.60
N GLU A 17 23.14 -31.45 6.55
CA GLU A 17 21.94 -30.87 5.90
C GLU A 17 20.76 -30.77 6.89
N LYS A 18 20.57 -31.79 7.74
CA LYS A 18 19.54 -31.77 8.79
C LYS A 18 19.81 -30.65 9.80
N SER A 19 21.06 -30.51 10.25
CA SER A 19 21.44 -29.50 11.24
C SER A 19 21.28 -28.08 10.69
N GLU A 20 21.59 -27.88 9.41
CA GLU A 20 21.40 -26.62 8.71
C GLU A 20 19.91 -26.28 8.54
N LEU A 21 19.08 -27.26 8.18
CA LEU A 21 17.62 -27.08 8.12
C LEU A 21 17.01 -26.75 9.48
N GLU A 22 17.46 -27.40 10.56
CA GLU A 22 17.02 -27.09 11.92
C GLU A 22 17.37 -25.65 12.32
N ARG A 23 18.55 -25.17 11.93
CA ARG A 23 18.98 -23.79 12.15
C ARG A 23 18.12 -22.79 11.37
N GLN A 24 17.83 -23.08 10.11
CA GLN A 24 16.97 -22.22 9.27
C GLN A 24 15.53 -22.16 9.80
N VAL A 25 14.97 -23.29 10.27
CA VAL A 25 13.65 -23.31 10.91
C VAL A 25 13.63 -22.44 12.16
N LEU A 26 14.68 -22.50 12.98
CA LEU A 26 14.79 -21.66 14.18
C LEU A 26 14.86 -20.17 13.85
N GLU A 27 15.58 -19.80 12.78
CA GLU A 27 15.71 -18.42 12.32
C GLU A 27 14.40 -17.87 11.74
N LEU A 28 13.68 -18.69 10.98
CA LEU A 28 12.34 -18.37 10.48
C LEU A 28 11.33 -18.22 11.63
N GLN A 29 11.38 -19.09 12.64
CA GLN A 29 10.54 -18.97 13.83
C GLN A 29 10.78 -17.65 14.57
N LYS A 30 12.04 -17.24 14.74
CA LYS A 30 12.39 -15.94 15.33
C LYS A 30 11.87 -14.77 14.50
N SER A 31 12.03 -14.84 13.18
CA SER A 31 11.53 -13.82 12.25
C SER A 31 10.01 -13.70 12.30
N LEU A 32 9.31 -14.83 12.40
CA LEU A 32 7.84 -14.88 12.46
C LEU A 32 7.31 -14.31 13.78
N VAL A 33 7.99 -14.58 14.88
CA VAL A 33 7.70 -13.93 16.18
C VAL A 33 7.91 -12.43 16.06
N ASN A 34 9.04 -11.97 15.54
CA ASN A 34 9.31 -10.53 15.39
C ASN A 34 8.26 -9.82 14.52
N LEU A 35 7.86 -10.45 13.40
CA LEU A 35 6.82 -9.92 12.52
C LEU A 35 5.46 -9.86 13.21
N LYS A 36 5.13 -10.86 14.03
CA LYS A 36 3.90 -10.86 14.83
C LYS A 36 3.87 -9.70 15.83
N TRP A 37 4.98 -9.45 16.52
CA TRP A 37 5.12 -8.30 17.42
C TRP A 37 4.95 -6.96 16.69
N GLN A 38 5.56 -6.80 15.52
CA GLN A 38 5.39 -5.60 14.69
C GLN A 38 3.94 -5.40 14.24
N TYR A 39 3.25 -6.47 13.87
CA TYR A 39 1.83 -6.42 13.50
C TYR A 39 0.94 -6.04 14.68
N GLU A 40 1.18 -6.62 15.86
CA GLU A 40 0.42 -6.30 17.07
C GLU A 40 0.60 -4.83 17.49
N ALA A 41 1.82 -4.30 17.43
CA ALA A 41 2.09 -2.88 17.68
C ALA A 41 1.36 -1.97 16.68
N LEU A 42 1.43 -2.29 15.38
CA LEU A 42 0.73 -1.53 14.34
C LEU A 42 -0.80 -1.60 14.50
N LYS A 43 -1.32 -2.75 14.93
CA LYS A 43 -2.74 -2.94 15.21
C LYS A 43 -3.17 -2.10 16.42
N GLU A 44 -2.37 -2.05 17.48
CA GLU A 44 -2.63 -1.20 18.64
C GLU A 44 -2.61 0.28 18.26
N ASP A 45 -1.64 0.73 17.46
CA ASP A 45 -1.60 2.09 16.94
C ASP A 45 -2.85 2.42 16.10
N PHE A 46 -3.31 1.46 15.29
CA PHE A 46 -4.54 1.60 14.51
C PHE A 46 -5.80 1.62 15.39
N GLU A 47 -5.86 0.78 16.42
CA GLU A 47 -6.93 0.77 17.42
C GLU A 47 -6.95 2.02 18.29
N HIS A 48 -5.78 2.59 18.60
CA HIS A 48 -5.64 3.86 19.28
C HIS A 48 -6.06 5.03 18.39
N ALA A 49 -5.73 5.00 17.09
CA ALA A 49 -6.25 5.95 16.11
C ALA A 49 -7.79 5.86 15.98
N LEU A 50 -8.34 4.64 16.03
CA LEU A 50 -9.79 4.39 16.06
C LEU A 50 -10.45 4.93 17.35
N LYS A 51 -9.85 4.69 18.53
CA LYS A 51 -10.37 5.13 19.83
C LYS A 51 -10.16 6.63 20.09
N GLY A 52 -9.15 7.22 19.44
CA GLY A 52 -8.72 8.61 19.57
C GLY A 52 -9.38 9.58 18.59
N ASN A 53 -10.57 9.29 18.04
CA ASN A 53 -11.50 10.23 17.38
C ASN A 53 -10.97 11.27 16.36
N GLN A 54 -9.73 11.18 15.86
CA GLN A 54 -9.28 11.89 14.68
C GLN A 54 -8.33 10.97 13.91
N PHE A 55 -8.91 10.19 13.00
CA PHE A 55 -8.15 9.68 11.87
C PHE A 55 -7.39 10.83 11.23
N PRO A 56 -6.15 10.59 10.76
CA PRO A 56 -5.44 11.61 10.00
C PRO A 56 -6.34 12.07 8.86
N LYS A 57 -6.64 13.37 8.84
CA LYS A 57 -7.57 13.97 7.90
C LYS A 57 -6.79 14.34 6.65
N LEU A 58 -7.40 14.13 5.49
CA LEU A 58 -6.82 14.59 4.23
C LEU A 58 -7.05 16.09 3.98
N ALA A 59 -7.49 16.85 5.00
CA ALA A 59 -7.66 18.30 4.95
C ALA A 59 -8.40 18.82 3.70
N ALA A 60 -9.45 18.12 3.25
CA ALA A 60 -10.19 18.43 2.03
C ALA A 60 -9.42 18.29 0.71
N LYS A 61 -8.32 17.51 0.67
CA LYS A 61 -7.64 17.13 -0.57
C LYS A 61 -8.61 16.47 -1.55
N LYS A 62 -8.41 16.76 -2.83
CA LYS A 62 -9.09 16.11 -3.95
C LYS A 62 -8.27 14.91 -4.41
N ILE A 63 -8.88 13.74 -4.43
CA ILE A 63 -8.22 12.49 -4.80
C ILE A 63 -8.80 12.00 -6.13
N ALA A 64 -7.99 11.98 -7.19
CA ALA A 64 -8.38 11.35 -8.44
C ALA A 64 -8.24 9.84 -8.33
N TYR A 65 -9.32 9.09 -8.52
CA TYR A 65 -9.26 7.63 -8.57
C TYR A 65 -9.53 7.12 -9.98
N ILE A 66 -8.47 6.67 -10.63
CA ILE A 66 -8.46 6.24 -12.04
C ILE A 66 -8.45 4.73 -12.10
N GLY A 67 -9.27 4.12 -12.96
CA GLY A 67 -9.26 2.67 -13.14
C GLY A 67 -9.97 1.87 -12.04
N GLY A 68 -10.64 2.55 -11.11
CA GLY A 68 -11.52 1.92 -10.13
C GLY A 68 -12.74 1.27 -10.79
N ASN A 69 -13.25 0.21 -10.18
CA ASN A 69 -14.38 -0.53 -10.71
C ASN A 69 -15.70 0.19 -10.40
N LYS A 70 -16.48 0.47 -11.46
CA LYS A 70 -17.73 1.24 -11.39
C LYS A 70 -18.74 0.64 -10.42
N LYS A 71 -18.71 -0.68 -10.17
CA LYS A 71 -19.57 -1.35 -9.19
C LYS A 71 -19.39 -0.80 -7.77
N TRP A 72 -18.18 -0.39 -7.42
CA TRP A 72 -17.81 0.06 -6.08
C TRP A 72 -17.74 1.59 -5.95
N GLN A 73 -18.24 2.33 -6.95
CA GLN A 73 -18.08 3.78 -7.01
C GLN A 73 -18.70 4.50 -5.79
N ASN A 74 -19.82 3.98 -5.27
CA ASN A 74 -20.47 4.54 -4.09
C ASN A 74 -19.63 4.31 -2.83
N GLU A 75 -19.05 3.11 -2.69
CA GLU A 75 -18.17 2.74 -1.61
C GLU A 75 -16.91 3.58 -1.62
N TYR A 76 -16.29 3.80 -2.79
CA TYR A 76 -15.12 4.67 -2.89
C TYR A 76 -15.42 6.10 -2.45
N LYS A 77 -16.58 6.65 -2.86
CA LYS A 77 -17.02 7.99 -2.44
C LYS A 77 -17.23 8.06 -0.93
N ALA A 78 -17.90 7.06 -0.35
CA ALA A 78 -18.13 7.00 1.09
C ALA A 78 -16.80 6.92 1.87
N ILE A 79 -15.84 6.15 1.36
CA ILE A 79 -14.50 6.06 1.96
C ILE A 79 -13.77 7.41 1.87
N ALA A 80 -13.76 8.07 0.71
CA ALA A 80 -13.12 9.39 0.58
C ALA A 80 -13.75 10.43 1.53
N GLN A 81 -15.09 10.45 1.62
CA GLN A 81 -15.82 11.30 2.55
C GLN A 81 -15.45 11.03 4.01
N TYR A 82 -15.27 9.76 4.38
CA TYR A 82 -14.80 9.38 5.72
C TYR A 82 -13.44 10.00 6.06
N TYR A 83 -12.52 10.09 5.09
CA TYR A 83 -11.23 10.77 5.23
C TYR A 83 -11.29 12.30 5.07
N GLN A 84 -12.50 12.86 4.94
CA GLN A 84 -12.74 14.28 4.65
C GLN A 84 -12.02 14.73 3.36
N SER A 85 -12.00 13.86 2.35
CA SER A 85 -11.52 14.15 1.00
C SER A 85 -12.64 14.09 -0.02
N GLU A 86 -12.41 14.73 -1.17
CA GLU A 86 -13.30 14.66 -2.32
C GLU A 86 -12.75 13.64 -3.32
N LEU A 87 -13.57 12.67 -3.74
CA LEU A 87 -13.18 11.71 -4.77
C LEU A 87 -13.55 12.26 -6.14
N VAL A 88 -12.53 12.49 -6.97
CA VAL A 88 -12.66 12.86 -8.38
C VAL A 88 -12.54 11.59 -9.23
N VAL A 89 -13.59 11.27 -9.98
CA VAL A 89 -13.59 10.11 -10.89
C VAL A 89 -13.78 10.63 -12.31
N PRO A 90 -13.06 10.10 -13.32
CA PRO A 90 -13.29 10.46 -14.72
C PRO A 90 -14.78 10.28 -15.10
N LYS A 91 -15.30 11.20 -15.91
CA LYS A 91 -16.70 11.16 -16.37
C LYS A 91 -16.92 10.02 -17.36
N CYS A 92 -15.88 9.69 -18.13
CA CYS A 92 -15.88 8.62 -19.11
C CYS A 92 -14.50 7.97 -19.19
N ASP A 93 -14.44 6.83 -19.87
CA ASP A 93 -13.22 6.03 -20.04
C ASP A 93 -12.39 6.58 -21.21
N SER A 94 -12.05 7.88 -21.18
CA SER A 94 -11.20 8.54 -22.18
C SER A 94 -9.98 9.17 -21.54
N ILE A 95 -8.89 9.29 -22.31
CA ILE A 95 -7.62 9.88 -21.86
C ILE A 95 -7.82 11.34 -21.45
N GLU A 96 -8.66 12.09 -22.17
CA GLU A 96 -8.98 13.48 -21.87
C GLU A 96 -9.68 13.60 -20.52
N SER A 97 -10.65 12.72 -20.25
CA SER A 97 -11.37 12.74 -18.98
C SER A 97 -10.47 12.37 -17.79
N VAL A 98 -9.50 11.45 -18.01
CA VAL A 98 -8.45 11.15 -17.02
C VAL A 98 -7.56 12.37 -16.77
N CYS A 99 -7.13 13.07 -17.82
CA CYS A 99 -6.33 14.29 -17.69
C CYS A 99 -7.07 15.37 -16.89
N GLU A 100 -8.35 15.61 -17.21
CA GLU A 100 -9.20 16.56 -16.50
C GLU A 100 -9.31 16.21 -15.00
N ALA A 101 -9.55 14.93 -14.68
CA ALA A 101 -9.64 14.48 -13.30
C ALA A 101 -8.33 14.72 -12.52
N ILE A 102 -7.18 14.44 -13.14
CA ILE A 102 -5.86 14.59 -12.52
C ILE A 102 -5.51 16.06 -12.29
N GLN A 103 -5.88 16.96 -13.20
CA GLN A 103 -5.63 18.40 -13.02
C GLN A 103 -6.38 18.97 -11.81
N LEU A 104 -7.59 18.46 -11.55
CA LEU A 104 -8.43 18.89 -10.44
C LEU A 104 -8.02 18.27 -9.10
N ALA A 105 -7.23 17.21 -9.11
CA ALA A 105 -6.85 16.48 -7.92
C ALA A 105 -5.52 16.95 -7.33
N ASP A 106 -5.37 16.79 -6.03
CA ASP A 106 -4.12 16.99 -5.30
C ASP A 106 -3.28 15.71 -5.32
N GLU A 107 -3.94 14.54 -5.30
CA GLU A 107 -3.32 13.21 -5.31
C GLU A 107 -4.02 12.33 -6.34
N VAL A 108 -3.27 11.41 -6.94
CA VAL A 108 -3.80 10.46 -7.91
C VAL A 108 -3.62 9.05 -7.37
N ILE A 109 -4.66 8.24 -7.51
CA ILE A 109 -4.67 6.82 -7.15
C ILE A 109 -5.04 6.01 -8.40
N CYS A 110 -4.25 4.99 -8.74
CA CYS A 110 -4.59 3.99 -9.76
C CYS A 110 -4.36 2.58 -9.19
N PRO A 111 -5.30 1.63 -9.33
CA PRO A 111 -5.06 0.24 -8.98
C PRO A 111 -4.28 -0.48 -10.08
N VAL A 112 -3.33 -1.34 -9.69
CA VAL A 112 -2.48 -2.09 -10.64
C VAL A 112 -3.31 -3.05 -11.51
N ASN A 113 -4.39 -3.60 -10.96
CA ASN A 113 -5.32 -4.49 -11.66
C ASN A 113 -6.38 -3.75 -12.50
N CYS A 114 -6.17 -2.47 -12.85
CA CYS A 114 -7.09 -1.70 -13.67
C CYS A 114 -7.46 -2.47 -14.95
N ALA A 115 -8.78 -2.57 -15.21
CA ALA A 115 -9.31 -3.25 -16.39
C ALA A 115 -8.91 -2.57 -17.71
N ASN A 116 -8.68 -1.25 -17.68
CA ASN A 116 -8.22 -0.48 -18.81
C ASN A 116 -6.81 0.08 -18.54
N GLN A 117 -5.81 -0.68 -18.97
CA GLN A 117 -4.39 -0.35 -18.77
C GLN A 117 -3.99 0.97 -19.45
N GLU A 118 -4.63 1.35 -20.56
CA GLU A 118 -4.36 2.62 -21.24
C GLU A 118 -4.69 3.82 -20.36
N LEU A 119 -5.78 3.74 -19.57
CA LEU A 119 -6.16 4.82 -18.65
C LEU A 119 -5.17 4.97 -17.48
N CYS A 120 -4.63 3.88 -16.97
CA CYS A 120 -3.62 3.95 -15.91
C CYS A 120 -2.26 4.39 -16.45
N GLN A 121 -1.89 4.03 -17.67
CA GLN A 121 -0.72 4.62 -18.34
C GLN A 121 -0.90 6.13 -18.55
N ALA A 122 -2.07 6.56 -19.04
CA ALA A 122 -2.42 7.97 -19.15
C ALA A 122 -2.37 8.69 -17.80
N ALA A 123 -2.81 8.02 -16.72
CA ALA A 123 -2.71 8.56 -15.38
C ALA A 123 -1.25 8.76 -14.93
N ALA A 124 -0.37 7.79 -15.18
CA ALA A 124 1.05 7.90 -14.86
C ALA A 124 1.74 9.05 -15.63
N SER A 125 1.52 9.13 -16.94
CA SER A 125 2.07 10.20 -17.76
C SER A 125 1.54 11.58 -17.36
N SER A 126 0.24 11.69 -17.09
CA SER A 126 -0.39 12.95 -16.70
C SER A 126 0.01 13.39 -15.31
N SER A 127 0.11 12.46 -14.36
CA SER A 127 0.56 12.75 -12.99
C SER A 127 1.99 13.31 -13.00
N THR A 128 2.86 12.74 -13.83
CA THR A 128 4.23 13.25 -14.03
C THR A 128 4.22 14.66 -14.63
N LYS A 129 3.42 14.87 -15.69
CA LYS A 129 3.30 16.16 -16.39
C LYS A 129 2.78 17.29 -15.49
N TYR A 130 1.80 16.99 -14.64
CA TYR A 130 1.17 17.98 -13.74
C TYR A 130 1.79 18.00 -12.34
N ASN A 131 2.89 17.26 -12.12
CA ASN A 131 3.56 17.10 -10.83
C ASN A 131 2.60 16.72 -9.69
N LYS A 132 1.70 15.78 -9.97
CA LYS A 132 0.76 15.21 -9.00
C LYS A 132 1.32 13.89 -8.47
N PRO A 133 1.32 13.65 -7.16
CA PRO A 133 1.79 12.38 -6.63
C PRO A 133 0.81 11.27 -7.05
N LEU A 134 1.38 10.13 -7.44
CA LEU A 134 0.64 8.95 -7.87
C LEU A 134 0.89 7.82 -6.87
N LEU A 135 -0.19 7.26 -6.34
CA LEU A 135 -0.17 6.05 -5.53
C LEU A 135 -0.77 4.88 -6.33
N ASN A 136 -0.02 3.80 -6.43
CA ASN A 136 -0.51 2.57 -7.03
C ASN A 136 -1.05 1.64 -5.94
N LEU A 137 -2.28 1.14 -6.11
CA LEU A 137 -2.90 0.18 -5.19
C LEU A 137 -2.80 -1.24 -5.72
N ASP A 138 -2.69 -2.23 -4.84
CA ASP A 138 -2.66 -3.65 -5.24
C ASP A 138 -3.92 -4.09 -6.00
N SER A 139 -5.07 -3.49 -5.69
CA SER A 139 -6.33 -3.81 -6.36
C SER A 139 -7.32 -2.65 -6.39
N ASP A 140 -8.34 -2.80 -7.22
CA ASP A 140 -9.52 -1.95 -7.34
C ASP A 140 -10.54 -2.16 -6.22
N ASN A 141 -10.31 -3.00 -5.21
CA ASN A 141 -11.32 -3.22 -4.18
C ASN A 141 -11.37 -2.05 -3.15
N PRO A 142 -12.51 -1.85 -2.46
CA PRO A 142 -12.64 -0.78 -1.46
C PRO A 142 -11.61 -0.84 -0.31
N LYS A 143 -11.14 -2.04 0.08
CA LYS A 143 -10.15 -2.19 1.15
C LYS A 143 -8.79 -1.61 0.74
N SER A 144 -8.37 -1.85 -0.50
CA SER A 144 -7.15 -1.27 -1.05
C SER A 144 -7.20 0.26 -1.05
N LEU A 145 -8.36 0.85 -1.34
CA LEU A 145 -8.53 2.31 -1.27
C LEU A 145 -8.41 2.84 0.17
N VAL A 146 -8.97 2.15 1.17
CA VAL A 146 -8.83 2.52 2.59
C VAL A 146 -7.35 2.55 3.00
N ILE A 147 -6.58 1.53 2.60
CA ILE A 147 -5.15 1.45 2.89
C ILE A 147 -4.42 2.64 2.23
N GLY A 148 -4.64 2.87 0.94
CA GLY A 148 -3.97 3.97 0.23
C GLY A 148 -4.29 5.35 0.79
N LEU A 149 -5.56 5.62 1.13
CA LEU A 149 -5.94 6.90 1.76
C LEU A 149 -5.36 7.05 3.17
N SER A 150 -5.24 5.95 3.92
CA SER A 150 -4.55 5.97 5.23
C SER A 150 -3.09 6.37 5.07
N GLU A 151 -2.38 5.81 4.08
CA GLU A 151 -0.98 6.16 3.81
C GLU A 151 -0.81 7.63 3.46
N ILE A 152 -1.66 8.17 2.58
CA ILE A 152 -1.63 9.60 2.21
C ILE A 152 -1.89 10.47 3.44
N ALA A 153 -2.86 10.08 4.28
CA ALA A 153 -3.22 10.83 5.45
C ALA A 153 -2.12 10.84 6.52
N VAL A 154 -1.44 9.71 6.72
CA VAL A 154 -0.27 9.62 7.61
C VAL A 154 0.87 10.49 7.08
N LYS A 155 1.19 10.42 5.78
CA LYS A 155 2.22 11.26 5.15
C LYS A 155 1.93 12.74 5.34
N ALA A 156 0.71 13.18 5.04
CA ALA A 156 0.29 14.57 5.23
C ALA A 156 0.40 15.02 6.70
N SER A 157 0.13 14.12 7.65
CA SER A 157 0.24 14.41 9.09
C SER A 157 1.69 14.52 9.56
N LEU A 158 2.61 13.78 8.94
CA LEU A 158 4.04 13.87 9.22
C LEU A 158 4.62 15.17 8.65
N GLU A 159 4.29 15.51 7.39
CA GLU A 159 4.70 16.78 6.74
C GLU A 159 4.23 18.01 7.53
N ALA A 160 3.01 17.98 8.08
CA ALA A 160 2.48 19.07 8.89
C ALA A 160 3.20 19.26 10.23
N LYS A 161 3.84 18.21 10.78
CA LYS A 161 4.63 18.28 12.02
C LYS A 161 6.07 18.77 11.80
N GLU A 162 6.59 18.64 10.58
CA GLU A 162 7.96 19.06 10.24
C GLU A 162 8.07 20.55 9.84
N LEU A 163 6.96 21.27 9.69
CA LEU A 163 6.96 22.72 9.58
C LEU A 163 7.11 23.35 10.98
N PRO A 164 8.27 23.93 11.35
CA PRO A 164 8.35 24.69 12.59
C PRO A 164 7.38 25.87 12.48
N ALA A 165 6.58 26.06 13.53
CA ALA A 165 5.83 27.28 13.76
C ALA A 165 6.79 28.47 13.62
N LYS A 166 6.81 29.12 12.44
CA LYS A 166 7.42 30.43 12.30
C LYS A 166 6.53 31.40 13.08
N GLN A 167 6.93 31.63 14.32
CA GLN A 167 6.54 32.81 15.11
C GLN A 167 7.15 34.06 14.48
#